data_AF-A0A318I4W2-F1
#
_entry.id   AF-A0A318I4W2-F1
#
_cell.length_a   1.000
_cell.length_b   1.000
_cell.length_c   1.000
_cell.angle_alpha   90.00
_cell.angle_beta   90.00
_cell.angle_gamma   90.00
#
_symmetry.space_group_name_H-M   'P 1'
#
loop_
_entity.id
_entity.type
_entity.pdbx_description
1 polymer ?
#
loop_
_entity_poly.entity_id
_entity_poly.type
_entity_poly.pdbx_seq_one_letter_code
_entity_poly.pdbx_strand_id
1 'polypeptide(L)' 'MGVAAGFEDGAATSVVSEGIVNALNVGDIHLFPDEMAKQFEGAYQSFSDNIVMADFSELPIRNNY' A
#
# COMPACT_ATOMS: atom_id res chain seq x y z
N MET A 1 -12.95 -4.32 12.37
CA MET A 1 -11.52 -4.52 12.06
C MET A 1 -10.68 -3.33 12.52
N GLY A 2 -10.89 -2.09 12.04
CA GLY A 2 -10.14 -0.90 12.47
C GLY A 2 -10.19 -0.62 13.98
N VAL A 3 -11.38 -0.55 14.58
CA VAL A 3 -11.56 -0.30 16.03
C VAL A 3 -10.84 -1.36 16.89
N ALA A 4 -10.88 -2.63 16.49
CA ALA A 4 -10.20 -3.71 17.20
C ALA A 4 -8.67 -3.66 17.09
N ALA A 5 -8.14 -2.94 16.10
CA ALA A 5 -6.71 -2.69 15.89
C ALA A 5 -6.26 -1.32 16.44
N GLY A 6 -7.13 -0.60 17.16
CA GLY A 6 -6.82 0.73 17.73
C GLY A 6 -7.07 1.91 16.79
N PHE A 7 -7.71 1.70 15.65
CA PHE A 7 -8.13 2.77 14.74
C PHE A 7 -9.59 3.12 14.99
N GLU A 8 -9.82 4.14 15.81
CA GLU A 8 -11.14 4.52 16.30
C GLU A 8 -11.94 5.34 15.28
N ASP A 9 -11.27 6.15 14.45
CA ASP A 9 -11.90 6.98 13.42
C ASP A 9 -11.46 6.56 12.02
N GLY A 10 -12.40 6.04 11.23
CA GLY A 10 -12.23 5.87 9.79
C GLY A 10 -12.30 7.21 9.05
N ALA A 11 -11.96 7.20 7.76
CA ALA A 11 -12.07 8.40 6.94
C ALA A 11 -13.51 8.93 6.90
N ALA A 12 -13.65 10.26 6.90
CA ALA A 12 -14.93 10.91 6.69
C ALA A 12 -15.54 10.52 5.33
N THR A 13 -16.86 10.44 5.27
CA THR A 13 -17.57 10.06 4.04
C THR A 13 -17.28 10.99 2.86
N SER A 14 -17.07 12.28 3.12
CA SER A 14 -16.66 13.25 2.10
C SER A 14 -15.31 12.90 1.49
N VAL A 15 -14.31 12.58 2.32
CA VAL A 15 -12.95 12.19 1.90
C VAL A 15 -13.01 10.93 1.02
N VAL A 16 -13.80 9.94 1.42
CA VAL A 16 -13.99 8.72 0.62
C VAL A 16 -14.62 9.06 -0.73
N SER A 17 -15.69 9.86 -0.73
CA SER A 17 -16.41 10.20 -1.97
C SER A 17 -15.56 11.00 -2.97
N GLU A 18 -14.83 12.02 -2.50
CA GLU A 18 -13.95 12.84 -3.35
C GLU A 18 -12.76 12.02 -3.85
N GLY A 19 -12.20 11.15 -3.00
CA GLY A 19 -11.14 10.23 -3.38
C GLY A 19 -11.56 9.30 -4.52
N ILE A 20 -12.77 8.73 -4.45
CA ILE A 20 -13.28 7.83 -5.51
C ILE A 20 -13.43 8.60 -6.83
N VAL A 21 -14.04 9.79 -6.79
CA VAL A 21 -14.23 10.61 -8.01
C VAL A 21 -12.89 10.97 -8.64
N ASN A 22 -11.90 11.37 -7.83
CA ASN A 22 -10.58 11.72 -8.30
C ASN A 22 -9.83 10.51 -8.89
N ALA A 23 -9.86 9.36 -8.20
CA ALA A 23 -9.21 8.13 -8.65
C ALA A 23 -9.76 7.68 -10.01
N LEU A 24 -11.09 7.66 -10.15
CA LEU A 24 -11.76 7.34 -11.42
C LEU A 24 -11.39 8.32 -12.54
N ASN A 25 -11.22 9.61 -12.24
CA ASN A 25 -10.87 10.62 -13.23
C ASN A 25 -9.44 10.45 -13.77
N VAL A 26 -8.51 10.01 -12.93
CA VAL A 26 -7.10 9.75 -13.33
C VAL A 26 -6.86 8.31 -13.80
N GLY A 27 -7.89 7.46 -13.77
CA GLY A 27 -7.79 6.05 -14.14
C GLY A 27 -7.11 5.16 -13.08
N ASP A 28 -6.97 5.66 -11.85
CA ASP A 28 -6.52 4.86 -10.71
C ASP A 28 -7.73 4.15 -10.09
N ILE A 29 -7.68 2.83 -10.02
CA ILE A 29 -8.77 2.00 -9.50
C ILE A 29 -8.57 1.65 -8.02
N HIS A 30 -7.44 2.04 -7.42
CA HIS A 30 -7.17 1.86 -6.00
C HIS A 30 -7.32 3.20 -5.26
N LEU A 31 -8.00 3.15 -4.11
CA LEU A 31 -8.12 4.29 -3.21
C LEU A 31 -7.92 3.81 -1.78
N PHE A 32 -7.04 4.50 -1.06
CA PHE A 32 -6.77 4.28 0.36
C PHE A 32 -7.21 5.52 1.16
N PRO A 33 -8.49 5.58 1.55
CA PRO A 33 -9.09 6.83 2.01
C PRO A 33 -8.75 7.18 3.46
N ASP A 34 -8.33 6.20 4.28
CA ASP A 34 -7.97 6.38 5.69
C ASP A 34 -6.49 6.02 5.96
N GLU A 35 -5.98 6.47 7.10
CA GLU A 35 -4.57 6.32 7.47
C GLU A 35 -4.15 4.85 7.63
N MET A 36 -5.03 3.98 8.14
CA MET A 36 -4.75 2.55 8.23
C MET A 36 -4.64 1.92 6.83
N ALA A 37 -5.53 2.30 5.90
CA ALA A 37 -5.51 1.83 4.53
C ALA A 37 -4.21 2.24 3.80
N LYS A 38 -3.75 3.48 3.98
CA LYS A 38 -2.48 3.95 3.41
C LYS A 38 -1.25 3.25 3.99
N GLN A 39 -1.26 2.99 5.30
CA GLN A 39 -0.18 2.21 5.92
C GLN A 39 -0.12 0.79 5.35
N PHE A 40 -1.28 0.17 5.11
CA PHE A 40 -1.37 -1.15 4.50
C PHE A 40 -0.85 -1.16 3.06
N GLU A 41 -1.27 -0.19 2.24
CA GLU A 41 -0.74 0.03 0.89
C GLU A 41 0.78 0.11 0.90
N GLY A 42 1.35 1.01 1.70
CA GLY A 42 2.80 1.23 1.74
C GLY A 42 3.58 -0.03 2.15
N ALA A 43 3.07 -0.79 3.13
CA ALA A 43 3.68 -2.05 3.53
C ALA A 43 3.62 -3.11 2.40
N TYR A 44 2.47 -3.22 1.73
CA TYR A 44 2.30 -4.17 0.63
C TYR A 44 3.15 -3.81 -0.59
N GLN A 45 3.19 -2.52 -0.97
CA GLN A 45 4.01 -1.99 -2.05
C GLN A 45 5.49 -2.27 -1.77
N SER A 46 5.97 -1.93 -0.57
CA SER A 46 7.36 -2.17 -0.17
C SER A 46 7.74 -3.65 -0.21
N PHE A 47 6.87 -4.55 0.26
CA PHE A 47 7.11 -5.99 0.15
C PHE A 47 7.14 -6.44 -1.32
N SER A 48 6.19 -5.98 -2.13
CA SER A 48 6.10 -6.36 -3.54
C SER A 48 7.34 -5.94 -4.32
N ASP A 49 7.79 -4.70 -4.14
CA ASP A 49 8.95 -4.15 -4.84
C ASP A 49 10.25 -4.85 -4.41
N ASN A 50 10.44 -5.06 -3.10
CA ASN A 50 11.72 -5.52 -2.56
C ASN A 50 11.86 -7.04 -2.49
N ILE A 51 10.77 -7.79 -2.54
CA ILE A 51 10.78 -9.25 -2.38
C ILE A 51 10.23 -9.96 -3.61
N VAL A 52 9.07 -9.53 -4.12
CA VAL A 52 8.39 -10.26 -5.20
C VAL A 52 8.98 -9.89 -6.57
N MET A 53 9.15 -8.59 -6.80
CA MET A 53 9.64 -8.04 -8.07
C MET A 53 11.15 -7.80 -8.07
N ALA A 54 11.81 -8.01 -6.93
CA ALA A 54 13.25 -7.89 -6.83
C ALA A 54 13.94 -8.99 -7.64
N ASP A 55 14.93 -8.58 -8.43
CA ASP A 55 15.82 -9.52 -9.10
C ASP A 55 16.99 -9.89 -8.18
N PHE A 56 17.03 -11.15 -7.74
CA PHE A 56 18.10 -11.68 -6.90
C PHE A 56 19.23 -12.35 -7.69
N SER A 57 19.16 -12.33 -9.03
CA SER A 57 20.14 -13.01 -9.89
C SER A 57 21.53 -12.34 -9.90
N GLU A 58 21.65 -11.12 -9.37
CA GLU A 58 22.93 -10.42 -9.19
C GLU A 58 23.57 -10.59 -7.80
N LEU A 59 23.14 -11.55 -6.96
CA LEU A 59 23.95 -11.89 -5.79
C LEU A 59 25.28 -12.49 -6.31
N PRO A 60 26.44 -11.80 -6.16
CA PRO A 60 27.69 -12.38 -6.58
C PRO A 60 27.85 -13.69 -5.82
N ILE A 61 28.09 -14.79 -6.56
CA ILE A 61 28.45 -16.07 -5.96
C ILE A 61 29.57 -15.75 -4.97
N ARG A 62 29.28 -15.83 -3.66
CA ARG A 62 30.32 -15.76 -2.64
C ARG A 62 31.17 -16.99 -2.85
N ASN A 63 32.22 -16.83 -3.65
CA ASN A 63 33.29 -17.79 -3.80
C ASN A 63 34.07 -17.76 -2.48
N ASN A 64 33.54 -18.46 -1.48
CA ASN A 64 34.26 -18.73 -0.24
C ASN A 64 35.38 -19.70 -0.59
N TYR A 65 36.60 -19.18 -0.67
CA TYR A 65 37.84 -19.94 -0.56
C TYR A 65 37.94 -20.62 0.82
#